data_AF-A0A1G0D0V7-F1
#
_entry.id   AF-A0A1G0D0V7-F1
#
_cell.length_a   1.000
_cell.length_b   1.000
_cell.length_c   1.000
_cell.angle_alpha   90.00
_cell.angle_beta   90.00
_cell.angle_gamma   90.00
#
_symmetry.space_group_name_H-M   'P 1'
#
loop_
_entity.id
_entity.type
_entity.pdbx_description
1 polymer ?
#
loop_
_entity_poly.entity_id
_entity_poly.type
_entity_poly.pdbx_seq_one_letter_code
_entity_poly.pdbx_strand_id
1 'polypeptide(L)'
;MSNIKLFETKQIRSVWNESDSKWYFSVADVVETLTDTTNVRDYIKKMRKREPELNANWGTMCPPLELLAPDGKRRKTQCANAEGLLRIIQSVPSPKAEPFKRWLAKVGYERLEEIENPELAAARMRELYKAKGYSDEWIEKRVRGIAIRDELTNEWKAFLEVDRRADERSVIRRMRIHTAEGATLFRPTC
;
A
#
# COMPACT_ATOMS: atom_id res chain seq x y z
N MET A 1 17.22 2.12 -3.56
CA MET A 1 17.64 1.91 -2.16
C MET A 1 16.72 0.87 -1.54
N SER A 2 17.23 -0.33 -1.29
CA SER A 2 16.44 -1.44 -0.73
C SER A 2 16.09 -1.11 0.73
N ASN A 3 14.80 -0.96 1.03
CA ASN A 3 14.31 -0.63 2.37
C ASN A 3 14.33 -1.90 3.23
N ILE A 4 15.46 -2.14 3.86
CA ILE A 4 15.73 -3.36 4.64
C ILE A 4 15.18 -3.17 6.05
N LYS A 5 14.15 -3.95 6.42
CA LYS A 5 13.66 -4.01 7.79
C LYS A 5 14.44 -5.09 8.55
N LEU A 6 15.27 -4.69 9.52
CA LEU A 6 15.94 -5.62 10.43
C LEU A 6 14.93 -6.14 11.45
N PHE A 7 14.69 -7.45 11.48
CA PHE A 7 14.07 -8.12 12.62
C PHE A 7 15.09 -9.12 13.18
N GLU A 8 15.52 -8.91 14.42
CA GLU A 8 16.37 -9.83 15.19
C GLU A 8 17.59 -10.42 14.44
N THR A 9 18.39 -9.57 13.78
CA THR A 9 19.66 -9.92 13.09
C THR A 9 19.51 -10.53 11.70
N LYS A 10 18.32 -11.02 11.32
CA LYS A 10 18.06 -11.58 9.98
C LYS A 10 17.40 -10.55 9.05
N GLN A 11 17.90 -10.49 7.83
CA GLN A 11 17.44 -9.56 6.80
C GLN A 11 16.27 -10.17 6.01
N ILE A 12 15.11 -9.51 6.03
CA ILE A 12 13.95 -9.91 5.21
C ILE A 12 14.01 -9.16 3.88
N ARG A 13 14.01 -9.90 2.76
CA ARG A 13 13.98 -9.28 1.42
C ARG A 13 12.59 -8.78 1.07
N SER A 14 12.53 -7.58 0.51
CA SER A 14 11.30 -6.94 0.06
C SER A 14 11.43 -6.37 -1.34
N VAL A 15 10.35 -6.39 -2.11
CA VAL A 15 10.24 -5.77 -3.43
C VAL A 15 9.00 -4.89 -3.48
N TRP A 16 9.14 -3.74 -4.11
CA TRP A 16 8.01 -2.87 -4.42
C TRP A 16 7.39 -3.34 -5.74
N ASN A 17 6.10 -3.64 -5.72
CA ASN A 17 5.35 -3.94 -6.94
C ASN A 17 4.60 -2.68 -7.38
N GLU A 18 4.93 -2.17 -8.57
CA GLU A 18 4.31 -0.97 -9.13
C GLU A 18 2.85 -1.18 -9.51
N SER A 19 2.47 -2.37 -10.00
CA SER A 19 1.11 -2.66 -10.45
C SER A 19 0.10 -2.55 -9.31
N ASP A 20 0.46 -3.03 -8.13
CA ASP A 20 -0.41 -3.00 -6.95
C ASP A 20 -0.11 -1.82 -6.01
N SER A 21 0.97 -1.07 -6.27
CA SER A 21 1.53 -0.05 -5.36
C SER A 21 1.68 -0.58 -3.92
N LYS A 22 2.16 -1.82 -3.78
CA LYS A 22 2.30 -2.53 -2.50
C LYS A 22 3.69 -3.14 -2.34
N TRP A 23 4.14 -3.21 -1.09
CA TRP A 23 5.34 -3.95 -0.72
C TRP A 23 5.04 -5.44 -0.60
N TYR A 24 5.90 -6.25 -1.22
CA TYR A 24 5.89 -7.70 -1.11
C TYR A 24 7.15 -8.17 -0.38
N PHE A 25 7.00 -9.17 0.48
CA PHE A 25 8.04 -9.72 1.35
C PHE A 25 8.29 -11.19 1.02
N SER A 26 9.56 -11.61 1.08
CA SER A 26 9.95 -13.02 0.91
C SER A 26 9.33 -13.89 2.00
N VAL A 27 8.48 -14.84 1.64
CA VAL A 27 7.87 -15.78 2.59
C VAL A 27 8.92 -16.70 3.19
N ALA A 28 9.90 -17.12 2.40
CA ALA A 28 10.97 -18.00 2.85
C ALA A 28 11.79 -17.36 3.98
N ASP A 29 12.20 -16.10 3.81
CA ASP A 29 13.03 -15.39 4.79
C ASP A 29 12.28 -15.16 6.10
N VAL A 30 10.97 -14.90 6.02
CA VAL A 30 10.13 -14.71 7.22
C VAL A 30 9.97 -16.02 7.97
N VAL A 31 9.67 -17.12 7.28
CA VAL A 31 9.58 -18.44 7.91
C VAL A 31 10.91 -18.86 8.53
N GLU A 32 12.03 -18.60 7.84
CA GLU A 32 13.37 -18.86 8.35
C GLU A 32 13.70 -18.02 9.59
N THR A 33 13.29 -16.75 9.62
CA THR A 33 13.52 -15.86 10.76
C THR A 33 12.71 -16.28 11.98
N LEU A 34 11.46 -16.70 11.75
CA LEU A 34 10.56 -17.09 12.84
C LEU A 34 10.88 -18.49 13.38
N THR A 35 11.36 -19.41 12.57
CA THR A 35 11.51 -20.82 12.98
C THR A 35 12.95 -21.31 13.11
N ASP A 36 13.93 -20.54 12.63
CA ASP A 36 15.34 -20.95 12.50
C ASP A 36 15.55 -22.31 11.84
N THR A 37 14.59 -22.73 11.01
CA THR A 37 14.66 -24.02 10.34
C THR A 37 15.70 -23.98 9.23
N THR A 38 16.55 -25.00 9.17
CA THR A 38 17.52 -25.19 8.08
C THR A 38 16.85 -25.54 6.75
N ASN A 39 15.62 -26.09 6.77
CA ASN A 39 14.89 -26.47 5.57
C ASN A 39 13.51 -25.81 5.50
N VAL A 40 13.53 -24.56 5.04
CA VAL A 40 12.34 -23.70 4.90
C VAL A 40 11.31 -24.28 3.93
N ARG A 41 11.75 -24.93 2.85
CA ARG A 41 10.86 -25.50 1.83
C ARG A 41 9.98 -26.61 2.40
N ASP A 42 10.59 -27.51 3.17
CA ASP A 42 9.86 -28.59 3.83
C ASP A 42 8.94 -28.06 4.93
N TYR A 43 9.37 -27.02 5.65
CA TYR A 43 8.52 -26.37 6.63
C TYR A 43 7.26 -25.80 5.98
N ILE A 44 7.39 -25.05 4.88
CA ILE A 44 6.23 -24.49 4.15
C ILE A 44 5.31 -25.60 3.65
N LYS A 45 5.86 -26.71 3.14
CA LYS A 45 5.07 -27.87 2.70
C LYS A 45 4.27 -28.48 3.86
N LYS A 46 4.90 -28.65 5.03
CA LYS A 46 4.21 -29.15 6.25
C LYS A 46 3.17 -28.16 6.75
N MET A 47 3.47 -26.86 6.76
CA MET A 47 2.54 -25.80 7.15
C MET A 47 1.27 -25.81 6.27
N ARG A 48 1.44 -25.86 4.94
CA ARG A 48 0.32 -25.98 3.99
C ARG A 48 -0.48 -27.27 4.15
N LYS A 49 0.14 -28.36 4.61
CA LYS A 49 -0.58 -29.61 4.89
C LYS A 49 -1.42 -29.53 6.18
N ARG A 50 -0.96 -28.78 7.19
CA ARG A 50 -1.73 -28.58 8.44
C ARG A 50 -2.99 -27.75 8.22
N GLU A 51 -2.93 -26.79 7.30
CA GLU A 51 -4.02 -25.84 7.07
C GLU A 51 -4.47 -25.84 5.60
N PRO A 52 -5.52 -26.61 5.24
CA PRO A 52 -5.96 -26.77 3.85
C PRO A 52 -6.51 -25.47 3.24
N GLU A 53 -7.11 -24.59 4.05
CA GLU A 53 -7.60 -23.27 3.62
C GLU A 53 -6.46 -22.36 3.12
N LEU A 54 -5.37 -22.29 3.90
CA LEU A 54 -4.16 -21.58 3.50
C LEU A 54 -3.58 -22.14 2.21
N ASN A 55 -3.63 -23.47 2.06
CA ASN A 55 -3.12 -24.14 0.87
C ASN A 55 -3.94 -23.82 -0.38
N ALA A 56 -5.27 -23.72 -0.26
CA ALA A 56 -6.16 -23.35 -1.35
C ALA A 56 -5.88 -21.92 -1.86
N ASN A 57 -5.67 -20.98 -0.94
CA ASN A 57 -5.43 -19.57 -1.27
C ASN A 57 -3.96 -19.23 -1.55
N TRP A 58 -3.05 -20.21 -1.48
CA TRP A 58 -1.61 -19.97 -1.59
C TRP A 58 -1.20 -19.35 -2.92
N GLY A 59 -1.81 -19.79 -4.04
CA GLY A 59 -1.48 -19.28 -5.38
C GLY A 59 -1.80 -17.79 -5.56
N THR A 60 -2.88 -17.33 -4.94
CA THR A 60 -3.32 -15.93 -4.99
C THR A 60 -2.55 -15.07 -4.00
N MET A 61 -2.32 -15.59 -2.80
CA MET A 61 -1.72 -14.83 -1.70
C MET A 61 -0.20 -14.70 -1.82
N CYS A 62 0.45 -15.70 -2.41
CA CYS A 62 1.89 -15.76 -2.58
C CYS A 62 2.28 -15.81 -4.06
N PRO A 63 2.24 -14.69 -4.81
CA PRO A 63 2.74 -14.66 -6.17
C PRO A 63 4.27 -14.84 -6.23
N PRO A 64 4.80 -15.53 -7.26
CA PRO A 64 6.22 -15.65 -7.47
C PRO A 64 6.79 -14.35 -8.05
N LEU A 65 7.56 -13.60 -7.26
CA LEU A 65 8.22 -12.36 -7.68
C LEU A 65 9.74 -12.53 -7.77
N GLU A 66 10.37 -11.74 -8.63
CA GLU A 66 11.81 -11.76 -8.81
C GLU A 66 12.52 -10.98 -7.69
N LEU A 67 13.16 -11.73 -6.79
CA LEU A 67 13.99 -11.19 -5.73
C LEU A 67 15.47 -11.44 -5.99
N LEU A 68 16.31 -10.53 -5.51
CA LEU A 68 17.75 -10.72 -5.46
C LEU A 68 18.07 -11.76 -4.38
N ALA A 69 18.74 -12.85 -4.76
CA ALA A 69 19.24 -13.83 -3.81
C ALA A 69 20.49 -13.29 -3.08
N PRO A 70 20.86 -13.85 -1.91
CA PRO A 70 22.13 -13.56 -1.26
C PRO A 70 23.34 -13.71 -2.20
N ASP A 71 23.26 -14.67 -3.14
CA ASP A 71 24.28 -14.92 -4.18
C ASP A 71 24.35 -13.84 -5.28
N GLY A 72 23.56 -12.76 -5.19
CA GLY A 72 23.47 -11.72 -6.23
C GLY A 72 22.59 -12.07 -7.44
N LYS A 73 22.18 -13.34 -7.59
CA LYS A 73 21.34 -13.80 -8.71
C LYS A 73 19.86 -13.50 -8.47
N ARG A 74 19.14 -13.03 -9.50
CA ARG A 74 17.68 -12.85 -9.43
C ARG A 74 16.99 -14.21 -9.57
N ARG A 75 16.09 -14.53 -8.64
CA ARG A 75 15.30 -15.78 -8.67
C ARG A 75 13.84 -15.48 -8.32
N LYS A 76 12.94 -16.21 -8.96
CA LYS A 76 11.51 -16.20 -8.60
C LYS A 76 11.35 -16.84 -7.22
N THR A 77 10.87 -16.04 -6.27
CA THR A 77 10.65 -16.44 -4.89
C THR A 77 9.20 -16.17 -4.54
N GLN A 78 8.60 -17.04 -3.72
CA GLN A 78 7.24 -16.81 -3.24
C GLN A 78 7.22 -15.61 -2.29
N CYS A 79 6.47 -14.59 -2.67
CA CYS A 79 6.38 -13.35 -1.91
C CYS A 79 4.94 -13.09 -1.51
N ALA A 80 4.71 -12.50 -0.33
CA ALA A 80 3.39 -12.14 0.14
C ALA A 80 3.32 -10.62 0.41
N ASN A 81 2.14 -10.04 0.18
CA ASN A 81 1.84 -8.69 0.65
C ASN A 81 1.68 -8.67 2.19
N ALA A 82 1.47 -7.50 2.79
CA ALA A 82 1.36 -7.39 4.25
C ALA A 82 0.24 -8.27 4.85
N GLU A 83 -0.93 -8.31 4.22
CA GLU A 83 -2.09 -9.11 4.65
C GLU A 83 -1.81 -10.61 4.58
N GLY A 84 -1.28 -11.08 3.44
CA GLY A 84 -0.91 -12.47 3.25
C GLY A 84 0.21 -12.90 4.19
N LEU A 85 1.14 -11.99 4.49
CA LEU A 85 2.19 -12.27 5.45
C LEU A 85 1.64 -12.45 6.86
N LEU A 86 0.69 -11.62 7.28
CA LEU A 86 -0.01 -11.78 8.56
C LEU A 86 -0.71 -13.14 8.65
N ARG A 87 -1.37 -13.56 7.56
CA ARG A 87 -2.01 -14.88 7.53
C ARG A 87 -1.00 -16.02 7.68
N ILE A 88 0.15 -15.94 7.00
CA ILE A 88 1.21 -16.95 7.14
C ILE A 88 1.73 -17.01 8.57
N ILE A 89 1.97 -15.86 9.19
CA ILE A 89 2.51 -15.78 10.56
C ILE A 89 1.56 -16.43 11.57
N GLN A 90 0.23 -16.31 11.38
CA GLN A 90 -0.75 -16.98 12.23
C GLN A 90 -0.59 -18.51 12.20
N SER A 91 -0.18 -19.10 11.07
CA SER A 91 0.01 -20.55 10.89
C SER A 91 1.40 -21.06 11.32
N VAL A 92 2.30 -20.17 11.80
CA VAL A 92 3.64 -20.51 12.29
C VAL A 92 3.63 -20.58 13.82
N PRO A 93 3.56 -21.79 14.43
CA PRO A 93 3.67 -21.95 15.87
C PRO A 93 5.13 -21.79 16.31
N SER A 94 5.57 -20.55 16.52
CA SER A 94 6.91 -20.24 17.03
C SER A 94 6.85 -19.23 18.18
N PRO A 95 7.67 -19.38 19.24
CA PRO A 95 7.78 -18.36 20.29
C PRO A 95 8.28 -17.01 19.76
N LYS A 96 9.01 -16.99 18.62
CA LYS A 96 9.48 -15.75 17.96
C LYS A 96 8.37 -14.99 17.23
N ALA A 97 7.25 -15.65 16.93
CA ALA A 97 6.10 -14.98 16.33
C ALA A 97 5.46 -13.99 17.31
N GLU A 98 5.58 -14.21 18.62
CA GLU A 98 4.97 -13.35 19.64
C GLU A 98 5.60 -11.95 19.70
N PRO A 99 6.93 -11.79 19.80
CA PRO A 99 7.58 -10.48 19.64
C PRO A 99 7.21 -9.78 18.33
N PHE A 100 7.12 -10.51 17.22
CA PHE A 100 6.76 -9.95 15.91
C PHE A 100 5.33 -9.40 15.92
N LYS A 101 4.37 -10.15 16.48
CA LYS A 101 2.97 -9.71 16.63
C LYS A 101 2.86 -8.47 17.53
N ARG A 102 3.58 -8.42 18.66
CA ARG A 102 3.61 -7.24 19.54
C ARG A 102 4.19 -6.02 18.85
N TRP A 103 5.26 -6.19 18.09
CA TRP A 103 5.84 -5.11 17.30
C TRP A 103 4.84 -4.58 16.25
N LEU A 104 4.16 -5.46 15.53
CA LEU A 104 3.10 -5.06 14.60
C LEU A 104 1.94 -4.35 15.28
N ALA A 105 1.50 -4.84 16.44
CA ALA A 105 0.45 -4.19 17.22
C ALA A 105 0.86 -2.77 17.62
N LYS A 106 2.11 -2.58 18.06
CA LYS A 106 2.66 -1.25 18.36
C LYS A 106 2.67 -0.34 17.13
N VAL A 107 3.22 -0.80 16.01
CA VAL A 107 3.27 0.01 14.77
C VAL A 107 1.87 0.35 14.25
N GLY A 108 0.94 -0.60 14.35
CA GLY A 108 -0.46 -0.39 13.97
C GLY A 108 -1.15 0.61 14.89
N TYR A 109 -0.92 0.52 16.20
CA TYR A 109 -1.44 1.47 17.18
C TYR A 109 -0.91 2.89 16.94
N GLU A 110 0.40 3.06 16.75
CA GLU A 110 0.99 4.36 16.39
C GLU A 110 0.33 4.98 15.14
N ARG A 111 -0.03 4.17 14.14
CA ARG A 111 -0.75 4.67 12.96
C ARG A 111 -2.18 5.10 13.26
N LEU A 112 -2.88 4.39 14.14
CA LEU A 112 -4.23 4.77 14.55
C LEU A 112 -4.19 6.08 15.35
N GLU A 113 -3.23 6.22 16.26
CA GLU A 113 -3.01 7.47 17.00
C GLU A 113 -2.68 8.65 16.08
N GLU A 114 -1.88 8.43 15.03
CA GLU A 114 -1.58 9.46 14.02
C GLU A 114 -2.81 9.89 13.20
N ILE A 115 -3.78 8.99 13.00
CA ILE A 115 -5.03 9.30 12.31
C ILE A 115 -5.98 10.08 13.23
N GLU A 116 -6.03 9.71 14.51
CA GLU A 116 -6.85 10.39 15.51
C GLU A 116 -6.29 11.77 15.86
N ASN A 117 -4.97 11.90 15.96
CA ASN A 117 -4.28 13.16 16.22
C ASN A 117 -3.30 13.52 15.08
N PRO A 118 -3.73 14.36 14.12
CA PRO A 118 -2.90 14.73 12.96
C PRO A 118 -1.64 15.53 13.33
N GLU A 119 -1.56 16.12 14.53
CA GLU A 119 -0.34 16.80 15.00
C GLU A 119 0.82 15.81 15.21
N LEU A 120 0.50 14.58 15.65
CA LEU A 120 1.49 13.51 15.79
C LEU A 120 2.06 13.11 14.43
N ALA A 121 1.22 13.06 13.39
CA ALA A 121 1.66 12.81 12.02
C ALA A 121 2.61 13.90 11.52
N ALA A 122 2.32 15.17 11.84
CA ALA A 122 3.20 16.30 11.50
C ALA A 122 4.53 16.26 12.26
N ALA A 123 4.52 15.91 13.55
CA ALA A 123 5.73 15.74 14.36
C ALA A 123 6.61 14.61 13.81
N ARG A 124 6.01 13.45 13.51
CA ARG A 124 6.68 12.30 12.90
C ARG A 124 7.31 12.66 11.55
N MET A 125 6.63 13.45 10.73
CA MET A 125 7.18 13.92 9.46
C MET A 125 8.49 14.69 9.67
N ARG A 126 8.53 15.59 10.65
CA ARG A 126 9.75 16.36 10.98
C ARG A 126 10.86 15.43 11.45
N GLU A 127 10.56 14.48 12.35
CA GLU A 127 11.52 13.50 12.84
C GLU A 127 12.10 12.64 11.70
N LEU A 128 11.27 12.21 10.75
CA LEU A 128 11.72 11.44 9.58
C LEU A 128 12.69 12.23 8.71
N TYR A 129 12.49 13.55 8.53
CA TYR A 129 13.44 14.38 7.81
C TYR A 129 14.72 14.64 8.62
N LYS A 130 14.62 14.84 9.93
CA LYS A 130 15.80 14.94 10.82
C LYS A 130 16.65 13.67 10.75
N ALA A 131 16.01 12.50 10.80
CA ALA A 131 16.69 11.20 10.69
C ALA A 131 17.38 10.99 9.33
N LYS A 132 16.90 11.65 8.26
CA LYS A 132 17.56 11.68 6.94
C LYS A 132 18.72 12.68 6.86
N GLY A 133 18.95 13.47 7.91
CA GLY A 133 20.05 14.44 8.00
C GLY A 133 19.71 15.85 7.50
N TYR A 134 18.43 16.20 7.33
CA TYR A 134 18.03 17.56 6.94
C TYR A 134 18.01 18.50 8.15
N SER A 135 18.34 19.79 7.93
CA SER A 135 18.28 20.82 8.97
C SER A 135 16.85 21.26 9.27
N ASP A 136 16.61 21.73 10.49
CA ASP A 136 15.29 22.19 10.94
C ASP A 136 14.73 23.31 10.05
N GLU A 137 15.58 24.25 9.63
CA GLU A 137 15.19 25.34 8.72
C GLU A 137 14.74 24.82 7.34
N TRP A 138 15.42 23.79 6.81
CA TRP A 138 15.02 23.15 5.56
C TRP A 138 13.68 22.44 5.70
N ILE A 139 13.46 21.76 6.84
CA ILE A 139 12.22 21.04 7.14
C ILE A 139 11.04 22.02 7.20
N GLU A 140 11.19 23.15 7.89
CA GLU A 140 10.14 24.18 7.96
C GLU A 140 9.78 24.75 6.58
N LYS A 141 10.79 25.10 5.78
CA LYS A 141 10.59 25.56 4.40
C LYS A 141 9.87 24.49 3.58
N ARG A 142 10.22 23.21 3.76
CA ARG A 142 9.59 22.10 3.05
C ARG A 142 8.13 21.92 3.44
N VAL A 143 7.80 22.00 4.72
CA VAL A 143 6.42 21.89 5.23
C VAL A 143 5.55 23.01 4.66
N ARG A 144 6.03 24.26 4.70
CA ARG A 144 5.31 25.40 4.09
C ARG A 144 5.11 25.21 2.59
N GLY A 145 6.14 24.76 1.88
CA GLY A 145 6.05 24.48 0.44
C GLY A 145 5.12 23.32 0.09
N ILE A 146 4.86 22.38 1.00
CA ILE A 146 3.83 21.35 0.80
C ILE A 146 2.43 21.97 0.92
N ALA A 147 2.19 22.80 1.94
CA ALA A 147 0.92 23.47 2.14
C ALA A 147 0.53 24.35 0.93
N ILE A 148 1.45 25.18 0.44
CA ILE A 148 1.23 26.03 -0.75
C ILE A 148 0.92 25.19 -1.99
N ARG A 149 1.64 24.07 -2.20
CA ARG A 149 1.39 23.18 -3.34
C ARG A 149 0.01 22.55 -3.25
N ASP A 150 -0.40 22.15 -2.06
CA ASP A 150 -1.68 21.49 -1.85
C ASP A 150 -2.84 22.48 -2.10
N GLU A 151 -2.72 23.70 -1.60
CA GLU A 151 -3.66 24.80 -1.87
C GLU A 151 -3.80 25.07 -3.37
N LEU A 152 -2.68 25.29 -4.08
CA LEU A 152 -2.69 25.46 -5.53
C LEU A 152 -3.30 24.24 -6.23
N THR A 153 -2.94 23.02 -5.84
CA THR A 153 -3.50 21.79 -6.45
C THR A 153 -5.01 21.71 -6.26
N ASN A 154 -5.53 22.14 -5.11
CA ASN A 154 -6.96 22.17 -4.83
C ASN A 154 -7.68 23.25 -5.65
N GLU A 155 -7.09 24.43 -5.82
CA GLU A 155 -7.60 25.47 -6.73
C GLU A 155 -7.69 24.96 -8.17
N TRP A 156 -6.61 24.35 -8.69
CA TRP A 156 -6.58 23.79 -10.04
C TRP A 156 -7.61 22.67 -10.25
N LYS A 157 -7.81 21.80 -9.26
CA LYS A 157 -8.88 20.79 -9.32
C LYS A 157 -10.27 21.43 -9.35
N ALA A 158 -10.49 22.47 -8.55
CA ALA A 158 -11.76 23.20 -8.54
C ALA A 158 -12.03 23.85 -9.90
N PHE A 159 -11.02 24.45 -10.53
CA PHE A 159 -11.13 24.97 -11.91
C PHE A 159 -11.51 23.86 -12.91
N LEU A 160 -10.81 22.73 -12.88
CA LEU A 160 -11.11 21.58 -13.77
C LEU A 160 -12.53 21.03 -13.55
N GLU A 161 -13.05 21.07 -12.33
CA GLU A 161 -14.40 20.61 -12.02
C GLU A 161 -15.48 21.61 -12.49
N VAL A 162 -15.20 22.90 -12.42
CA VAL A 162 -16.07 23.95 -13.01
C VAL A 162 -16.13 23.83 -14.52
N ASP A 163 -15.00 23.64 -15.19
CA ASP A 163 -14.94 23.44 -16.65
C ASP A 163 -15.71 22.17 -17.08
N ARG A 164 -15.54 21.06 -16.35
CA ARG A 164 -16.30 19.83 -16.61
C ARG A 164 -17.81 20.03 -16.47
N ARG A 165 -18.25 20.73 -15.41
CA ARG A 165 -19.68 21.05 -15.19
C ARG A 165 -20.22 22.02 -16.24
N ALA A 166 -19.41 22.95 -16.74
CA ALA A 166 -19.78 23.86 -17.81
C ALA A 166 -19.99 23.12 -19.14
N ASP A 167 -19.13 22.12 -19.44
CA ASP A 167 -19.27 21.26 -20.61
C ASP A 167 -20.52 20.38 -20.52
N GLU A 168 -20.75 19.72 -19.38
CA GLU A 168 -21.97 18.91 -19.12
C GLU A 168 -23.25 19.74 -19.26
N ARG A 169 -23.29 20.97 -18.71
CA ARG A 169 -24.45 21.89 -18.86
C ARG A 169 -24.66 22.31 -20.32
N SER A 170 -23.58 22.50 -21.08
CA SER A 170 -23.64 22.87 -22.49
C SER A 170 -24.16 21.71 -23.35
N VAL A 171 -23.75 20.48 -23.06
CA VAL A 171 -24.28 19.25 -23.67
C VAL A 171 -25.77 19.08 -23.35
N ILE A 172 -26.17 19.21 -22.07
CA ILE A 172 -27.59 19.12 -21.66
C ILE A 172 -28.44 20.20 -22.34
N ARG A 173 -27.93 21.44 -22.44
CA ARG A 173 -28.64 22.54 -23.11
C ARG A 173 -28.83 22.26 -24.60
N ARG A 174 -27.80 21.74 -25.29
CA ARG A 174 -27.88 21.34 -26.71
C ARG A 174 -28.87 20.19 -26.91
N MET A 175 -28.88 19.21 -26.01
CA MET A 175 -29.80 18.07 -26.04
C MET A 175 -31.27 18.49 -25.82
N ARG A 176 -31.54 19.42 -24.88
CA ARG A 176 -32.88 20.00 -24.68
C ARG A 176 -33.40 20.78 -25.89
N ILE A 177 -32.54 21.52 -26.58
CA ILE A 177 -32.92 22.25 -27.81
C ILE A 177 -33.38 21.26 -28.89
N HIS A 178 -32.65 20.16 -29.08
CA HIS A 178 -33.03 19.13 -30.05
C HIS A 178 -34.34 18.40 -29.68
N THR A 179 -34.63 18.22 -28.39
CA THR A 179 -35.92 17.63 -27.94
C THR A 179 -37.09 18.59 -28.12
N ALA A 180 -36.87 19.90 -27.94
CA ALA A 180 -37.89 20.92 -28.13
C ALA A 180 -38.25 21.12 -29.62
N GLU A 181 -37.27 21.06 -30.52
CA GLU A 181 -37.48 21.13 -31.97
C GLU A 181 -38.19 19.86 -32.52
N GLY A 182 -37.96 18.70 -31.91
CA GLY A 182 -38.70 17.46 -32.22
C GLY A 182 -40.16 17.45 -31.72
N ALA A 183 -40.50 18.22 -30.69
CA ALA A 183 -41.85 18.26 -30.11
C ALA A 183 -42.81 19.20 -30.86
N THR A 184 -42.32 20.11 -31.71
CA THR A 184 -43.14 21.04 -32.50
C THR A 184 -43.78 20.44 -33.76
N LEU A 185 -43.45 19.19 -34.12
CA LEU A 185 -43.96 18.51 -35.33
C LEU A 185 -45.20 17.62 -35.11
N PHE A 186 -45.79 17.60 -33.90
CA PHE A 186 -46.99 16.81 -33.61
C PHE A 186 -48.12 17.70 -33.07
N ARG A 187 -48.65 18.59 -33.93
CA ARG A 187 -49.99 19.15 -33.73
C ARG A 187 -50.99 18.18 -34.40
N PRO A 188 -51.91 17.55 -33.64
CA PRO A 188 -52.95 16.74 -34.24
C PRO A 188 -53.92 17.67 -34.96
N THR A 189 -54.01 17.55 -36.28
CA THR A 189 -55.08 18.15 -37.07
C THR A 189 -56.36 17.37 -36.79
N CYS A 190 -57.36 18.02 -36.17
CA CYS A 190 -58.75 17.57 -36.18
C CYS A 190 -59.36 17.75 -37.57
#